data_AF-A0A644V8X3-F1
#
_entry.id   AF-A0A644V8X3-F1
#
_cell.length_a   1.000
_cell.length_b   1.000
_cell.length_c   1.000
_cell.angle_alpha   90.00
_cell.angle_beta   90.00
_cell.angle_gamma   90.00
#
_symmetry.space_group_name_H-M   'P 1'
#
loop_
_entity.id
_entity.type
_entity.pdbx_description
1 polymer ?
#
loop_
_entity_poly.entity_id
_entity_poly.type
_entity_poly.pdbx_seq_one_letter_code
_entity_poly.pdbx_strand_id
1 'polypeptide(L)'
;MKFAREASKEELIDLAKYIKTENNDYVKTHLLRIFRRVDYPLDIEYLMNLAHSNNHELREAAIEALGRFKDEQIHDLAMELLEAGDTDSGLTLLKENWKKSDDPLIRKVVTKSQRVPHYLQMDLRDIYSKHRSSACGEVIMHAYRNGECSFCRSEIVSAMGKNGVLTYEILLECQYDSYDETRKYANKSIKRRGLNQ
;
A
#
# COMPACT_ATOMS: atom_id res chain seq x y z
N MET A 1 -6.46 -18.00 -4.28
CA MET A 1 -5.19 -18.74 -4.10
C MET A 1 -5.19 -19.41 -2.74
N LYS A 2 -5.65 -20.65 -2.70
CA LYS A 2 -5.70 -21.52 -1.51
C LYS A 2 -4.29 -21.98 -1.10
N PHE A 3 -3.46 -22.33 -2.09
CA PHE A 3 -2.07 -22.75 -1.94
C PHE A 3 -1.23 -21.82 -1.05
N ALA A 4 -1.22 -20.51 -1.32
CA ALA A 4 -0.46 -19.54 -0.52
C ALA A 4 -0.77 -19.60 0.99
N ARG A 5 -1.97 -20.04 1.39
CA ARG A 5 -2.38 -20.07 2.81
C ARG A 5 -2.14 -21.43 3.49
N GLU A 6 -1.95 -22.48 2.70
CA GLU A 6 -1.94 -23.87 3.19
C GLU A 6 -0.62 -24.57 2.93
N ALA A 7 0.19 -24.05 2.00
CA ALA A 7 1.47 -24.64 1.65
C ALA A 7 2.42 -24.67 2.85
N SER A 8 3.14 -25.79 2.99
CA SER A 8 4.22 -25.90 3.96
C SER A 8 5.39 -24.98 3.59
N LYS A 9 6.30 -24.76 4.55
CA LYS A 9 7.52 -23.99 4.30
C LYS A 9 8.36 -24.65 3.20
N GLU A 10 8.44 -25.97 3.20
CA GLU A 10 9.17 -26.76 2.20
C GLU A 10 8.55 -26.60 0.81
N GLU A 11 7.22 -26.65 0.70
CA GLU A 11 6.51 -26.43 -0.58
C GLU A 11 6.73 -25.01 -1.13
N LEU A 12 6.75 -24.00 -0.25
CA LEU A 12 7.07 -22.62 -0.65
C LEU A 12 8.52 -22.49 -1.11
N ILE A 13 9.46 -23.17 -0.45
CA ILE A 13 10.88 -23.19 -0.86
C ILE A 13 11.03 -23.85 -2.22
N ASP A 14 10.37 -24.98 -2.46
CA ASP A 14 10.44 -25.70 -3.73
C ASP A 14 9.81 -24.90 -4.87
N LEU A 15 8.68 -24.24 -4.61
CA LEU A 15 8.10 -23.27 -5.54
C LEU A 15 9.07 -22.13 -5.86
N ALA A 16 9.69 -21.53 -4.83
CA ALA A 16 10.63 -20.42 -5.02
C ALA A 16 11.86 -20.84 -5.84
N LYS A 17 12.37 -22.05 -5.63
CA LYS A 17 13.45 -22.64 -6.44
C LYS A 17 13.00 -22.88 -7.89
N TYR A 18 11.80 -23.43 -8.08
CA TYR A 18 11.24 -23.68 -9.42
C TYR A 18 11.12 -22.38 -10.23
N ILE A 19 10.65 -21.30 -9.61
CA ILE A 19 10.54 -19.97 -10.25
C ILE A 19 11.88 -19.48 -10.79
N LYS A 20 13.01 -19.77 -10.12
CA LYS A 20 14.35 -19.38 -10.60
C LYS A 20 14.79 -20.10 -11.86
N THR A 21 14.27 -21.32 -12.08
CA THR A 21 14.57 -22.14 -13.25
C THR A 21 13.54 -22.02 -14.38
N GLU A 22 12.39 -21.40 -14.10
CA GLU A 22 11.34 -21.15 -15.09
C GLU A 22 11.77 -20.06 -16.07
N ASN A 23 11.67 -20.33 -17.37
CA ASN A 23 12.08 -19.40 -18.43
C ASN A 23 10.90 -18.66 -19.06
N ASN A 24 9.68 -19.17 -18.88
CA ASN A 24 8.48 -18.52 -19.37
C ASN A 24 8.03 -17.44 -18.37
N ASP A 25 8.19 -16.18 -18.74
CA ASP A 25 7.80 -15.05 -17.88
C ASP A 25 6.32 -15.09 -17.47
N TYR A 26 5.41 -15.52 -18.34
CA TYR A 26 4.00 -15.63 -17.98
C TYR A 26 3.80 -16.64 -16.85
N VAL A 27 4.42 -17.82 -16.94
CA VAL A 27 4.35 -18.83 -15.87
C VAL A 27 5.02 -18.29 -14.60
N LYS A 28 6.21 -17.70 -14.74
CA LYS A 28 6.96 -17.10 -13.62
C LYS A 28 6.14 -16.05 -12.87
N THR A 29 5.49 -15.12 -13.58
CA THR A 29 4.59 -14.10 -13.00
C THR A 29 3.48 -14.74 -12.18
N HIS A 30 2.80 -15.76 -12.71
CA HIS A 30 1.68 -16.40 -12.03
C HIS A 30 2.10 -17.12 -10.74
N LEU A 31 3.26 -17.77 -10.78
CA LEU A 31 3.86 -18.41 -9.61
C LEU A 31 4.31 -17.37 -8.58
N LEU A 32 4.93 -16.27 -9.04
CA LEU A 32 5.45 -15.23 -8.17
C LEU A 32 4.34 -14.48 -7.40
N ARG A 33 3.16 -14.30 -8.02
CA ARG A 33 1.96 -13.72 -7.38
C ARG A 33 1.47 -14.48 -6.13
N ILE A 34 1.95 -15.70 -5.89
CA ILE A 34 1.71 -16.41 -4.62
C ILE A 34 2.34 -15.65 -3.45
N PHE A 35 3.53 -15.09 -3.66
CA PHE A 35 4.33 -14.40 -2.65
C PHE A 35 3.87 -12.96 -2.34
N ARG A 36 2.80 -12.47 -2.97
CA ARG A 36 2.13 -11.25 -2.46
C ARG A 36 1.42 -11.48 -1.11
N ARG A 37 1.13 -12.75 -0.78
CA ARG A 37 0.36 -13.13 0.43
C ARG A 37 1.19 -13.81 1.51
N VAL A 38 2.35 -14.33 1.14
CA VAL A 38 3.28 -15.02 2.02
C VAL A 38 4.70 -14.63 1.67
N ASP A 39 5.59 -14.64 2.65
CA ASP A 39 6.95 -14.19 2.45
C ASP A 39 7.68 -15.14 1.49
N TYR A 40 8.42 -14.55 0.55
CA TYR A 40 9.33 -15.29 -0.31
C TYR A 40 10.42 -15.96 0.55
N PRO A 41 10.56 -17.30 0.51
CA PRO A 41 11.36 -18.03 1.49
C PRO A 41 12.86 -18.09 1.14
N LEU A 42 13.27 -17.49 0.03
CA LEU A 42 14.67 -17.37 -0.38
C LEU A 42 15.13 -15.91 -0.26
N ASP A 43 16.39 -15.67 -0.60
CA ASP A 43 16.96 -14.32 -0.62
C ASP A 43 16.25 -13.39 -1.63
N ILE A 44 16.13 -12.11 -1.26
CA ILE A 44 15.39 -11.10 -2.02
C ILE A 44 16.11 -10.61 -3.28
N GLU A 45 17.42 -10.86 -3.45
CA GLU A 45 18.21 -10.39 -4.59
C GLU A 45 17.64 -10.87 -5.93
N TYR A 46 17.09 -12.09 -5.97
CA TYR A 46 16.40 -12.57 -7.16
C TYR A 46 15.15 -11.74 -7.48
N LEU A 47 14.38 -11.35 -6.46
CA LEU A 47 13.22 -10.48 -6.64
C LEU A 47 13.62 -9.07 -7.04
N MET A 48 14.69 -8.52 -6.46
CA MET A 48 15.25 -7.22 -6.83
C MET A 48 15.62 -7.18 -8.31
N ASN A 49 16.24 -8.23 -8.83
CA ASN A 49 16.53 -8.35 -10.26
C ASN A 49 15.25 -8.38 -11.11
N LEU A 50 14.23 -9.14 -10.69
CA LEU A 50 12.95 -9.20 -11.40
C LEU A 50 12.16 -7.88 -11.36
N ALA A 51 12.35 -7.07 -10.32
CA ALA A 51 11.76 -5.74 -10.21
C ALA A 51 12.30 -4.76 -11.27
N HIS A 52 13.39 -5.10 -11.96
CA HIS A 52 13.90 -4.34 -13.12
C HIS A 52 13.56 -5.00 -14.47
N SER A 53 12.69 -6.01 -14.47
CA SER A 53 12.29 -6.68 -15.71
C SER A 53 11.58 -5.72 -16.68
N ASN A 54 11.87 -5.87 -17.98
CA ASN A 54 11.12 -5.21 -19.05
C ASN A 54 9.69 -5.75 -19.17
N ASN A 55 9.41 -6.95 -18.64
CA ASN A 55 8.07 -7.50 -18.56
C ASN A 55 7.33 -6.86 -17.38
N HIS A 56 6.35 -6.00 -17.69
CA HIS A 56 5.58 -5.26 -16.70
C HIS A 56 4.93 -6.15 -15.64
N GLU A 57 4.25 -7.23 -16.04
CA GLU A 57 3.54 -8.07 -15.08
C GLU A 57 4.50 -8.84 -14.16
N LEU A 58 5.66 -9.23 -14.69
CA LEU A 58 6.69 -9.91 -13.91
C LEU A 58 7.33 -8.95 -12.90
N ARG A 59 7.62 -7.72 -13.35
CA ARG A 59 8.10 -6.64 -12.50
C ARG A 59 7.12 -6.35 -11.36
N GLU A 60 5.84 -6.14 -11.67
CA GLU A 60 4.79 -5.92 -10.67
C GLU A 60 4.70 -7.08 -9.68
N ALA A 61 4.72 -8.33 -10.15
CA ALA A 61 4.66 -9.49 -9.25
C ALA A 61 5.87 -9.57 -8.31
N ALA A 62 7.06 -9.16 -8.77
CA ALA A 62 8.25 -9.08 -7.93
C ALA A 62 8.13 -7.95 -6.89
N ILE A 63 7.64 -6.79 -7.30
CA ILE A 63 7.40 -5.63 -6.43
C ILE A 63 6.36 -5.96 -5.34
N GLU A 64 5.26 -6.62 -5.70
CA GLU A 64 4.25 -7.09 -4.73
C GLU A 64 4.85 -8.05 -3.69
N ALA A 65 5.76 -8.94 -4.10
CA ALA A 65 6.44 -9.86 -3.20
C ALA A 65 7.47 -9.14 -2.31
N LEU A 66 8.25 -8.21 -2.87
CA LEU A 66 9.22 -7.38 -2.15
C LEU A 66 8.55 -6.47 -1.12
N GLY A 67 7.37 -5.92 -1.40
CA GLY A 67 6.65 -5.01 -0.51
C GLY A 67 6.22 -5.60 0.84
N ARG A 68 6.54 -6.87 1.11
CA ARG A 68 6.34 -7.56 2.40
C ARG A 68 7.59 -7.50 3.30
N PHE A 69 8.74 -7.15 2.75
CA PHE A 69 10.01 -7.16 3.45
C PHE A 69 10.42 -5.75 3.87
N LYS A 70 11.10 -5.66 5.00
CA LYS A 70 11.78 -4.45 5.45
C LYS A 70 13.27 -4.56 5.13
N ASP A 71 13.73 -3.78 4.16
CA ASP A 71 15.12 -3.75 3.70
C ASP A 71 15.46 -2.37 3.10
N GLU A 72 16.68 -1.89 3.34
CA GLU A 72 17.12 -0.59 2.83
C GLU A 72 17.20 -0.56 1.29
N GLN A 73 17.58 -1.67 0.65
CA GLN A 73 17.61 -1.75 -0.82
C GLN A 73 16.21 -1.64 -1.43
N ILE A 74 15.18 -2.11 -0.71
CA ILE A 74 13.79 -1.98 -1.12
C ILE A 74 13.31 -0.53 -0.96
N HIS A 75 13.78 0.20 0.06
CA HIS A 75 13.54 1.63 0.17
C HIS A 75 14.17 2.40 -1.00
N ASP A 76 15.42 2.11 -1.34
CA ASP A 76 16.12 2.75 -2.46
C ASP A 76 15.39 2.51 -3.80
N LEU A 77 14.98 1.27 -4.06
CA LEU A 77 14.16 0.92 -5.22
C LEU A 77 12.81 1.67 -5.22
N ALA A 78 12.19 1.83 -4.05
CA ALA A 78 10.95 2.59 -3.95
C ALA A 78 11.16 4.06 -4.37
N MET A 79 12.26 4.68 -3.94
CA MET A 79 12.59 6.05 -4.33
C MET A 79 12.82 6.17 -5.84
N GLU A 80 13.59 5.24 -6.42
CA GLU A 80 13.84 5.20 -7.87
C GLU A 80 12.52 5.15 -8.67
N LEU A 81 11.61 4.26 -8.27
CA LEU A 81 10.31 4.09 -8.93
C LEU A 81 9.44 5.35 -8.82
N LEU A 82 9.39 5.97 -7.63
CA LEU A 82 8.63 7.22 -7.43
C LEU A 82 9.19 8.37 -8.27
N GLU A 83 10.51 8.48 -8.38
CA GLU A 83 11.18 9.50 -9.18
C GLU A 83 10.97 9.28 -10.69
N ALA A 84 10.95 8.01 -11.12
CA ALA A 84 10.61 7.61 -12.49
C ALA A 84 9.12 7.79 -12.82
N GLY A 85 8.27 8.05 -11.82
CA GLY A 85 6.83 8.26 -11.97
C GLY A 85 5.98 6.99 -11.82
N ASP A 86 6.58 5.85 -11.49
CA ASP A 86 5.87 4.63 -11.10
C ASP A 86 5.42 4.73 -9.63
N THR A 87 4.37 5.53 -9.44
CA THR A 87 3.83 5.87 -8.12
C THR A 87 3.29 4.64 -7.39
N ASP A 88 2.66 3.74 -8.14
CA ASP A 88 1.94 2.61 -7.59
C ASP A 88 2.91 1.58 -7.03
N SER A 89 3.93 1.22 -7.82
CA SER A 89 4.98 0.31 -7.40
C SER A 89 5.80 0.89 -6.24
N GLY A 90 6.19 2.16 -6.33
CA GLY A 90 6.98 2.81 -5.29
C GLY A 90 6.25 2.85 -3.95
N LEU A 91 4.96 3.21 -3.93
CA LEU A 91 4.17 3.22 -2.69
C LEU A 91 3.92 1.82 -2.13
N THR A 92 3.78 0.80 -2.98
CA THR A 92 3.71 -0.59 -2.53
C THR A 92 4.96 -0.99 -1.74
N LEU A 93 6.16 -0.61 -2.18
CA LEU A 93 7.39 -0.92 -1.45
C LEU A 93 7.54 -0.13 -0.14
N LEU A 94 7.02 1.11 -0.09
CA LEU A 94 7.08 1.94 1.12
C LEU A 94 6.17 1.47 2.25
N LYS A 95 5.22 0.55 2.04
CA LYS A 95 4.35 0.04 3.12
C LYS A 95 5.15 -0.47 4.34
N GLU A 96 6.26 -1.17 4.10
CA GLU A 96 7.15 -1.69 5.15
C GLU A 96 8.45 -0.87 5.30
N ASN A 97 8.75 -0.02 4.32
CA ASN A 97 10.04 0.65 4.19
C ASN A 97 10.00 2.18 4.32
N TRP A 98 8.81 2.76 4.57
CA TRP A 98 8.64 4.21 4.70
C TRP A 98 9.56 4.83 5.75
N LYS A 99 10.11 5.99 5.40
CA LYS A 99 10.83 6.90 6.29
C LYS A 99 10.12 8.25 6.30
N LYS A 100 10.22 8.96 7.42
CA LYS A 100 9.62 10.30 7.57
C LYS A 100 10.10 11.31 6.54
N SER A 101 11.32 11.14 6.03
CA SER A 101 11.89 11.95 4.93
C SER A 101 11.15 11.81 3.60
N ASP A 102 10.32 10.77 3.42
CA ASP A 102 9.71 10.42 2.14
C ASP A 102 8.42 11.21 1.88
N ASP A 103 7.78 11.73 2.92
CA ASP A 103 6.49 12.43 2.83
C ASP A 103 6.45 13.58 1.80
N PRO A 104 7.49 14.43 1.64
CA PRO A 104 7.50 15.44 0.60
C PRO A 104 7.41 14.88 -0.82
N LEU A 105 8.08 13.75 -1.09
CA LEU A 105 8.04 13.08 -2.38
C LEU A 105 6.69 12.39 -2.58
N ILE A 106 6.21 11.64 -1.57
CA ILE A 106 4.88 11.01 -1.60
C ILE A 106 3.80 12.05 -1.88
N ARG A 107 3.86 13.21 -1.21
CA ARG A 107 2.95 14.32 -1.48
C ARG A 107 3.01 14.74 -2.94
N LYS A 108 4.21 15.03 -3.46
CA LYS A 108 4.40 15.49 -4.83
C LYS A 108 3.81 14.52 -5.86
N VAL A 109 4.02 13.22 -5.71
CA VAL A 109 3.56 12.22 -6.69
C VAL A 109 2.06 11.95 -6.57
N VAL A 110 1.51 11.87 -5.35
CA VAL A 110 0.10 11.55 -5.12
C VAL A 110 -0.81 12.71 -5.53
N THR A 111 -0.47 13.95 -5.17
CA THR A 111 -1.34 15.11 -5.46
C THR A 111 -1.32 15.53 -6.92
N LYS A 112 -0.37 15.02 -7.70
CA LYS A 112 -0.35 15.18 -9.16
C LYS A 112 -1.48 14.42 -9.85
N SER A 113 -1.96 13.32 -9.26
CA SER A 113 -3.06 12.54 -9.84
C SER A 113 -4.42 13.16 -9.52
N GLN A 114 -5.30 13.24 -10.52
CA GLN A 114 -6.68 13.71 -10.30
C GLN A 114 -7.56 12.67 -9.60
N ARG A 115 -7.19 11.39 -9.67
CA ARG A 115 -7.95 10.28 -9.07
C ARG A 115 -7.04 9.43 -8.22
N VAL A 116 -7.59 8.85 -7.17
CA VAL A 116 -6.87 7.93 -6.30
C VAL A 116 -7.54 6.56 -6.42
N PRO A 117 -7.02 5.68 -7.31
CA PRO A 117 -7.61 4.36 -7.53
C PRO A 117 -7.50 3.49 -6.28
N HIS A 118 -8.28 2.40 -6.28
CA HIS A 118 -8.43 1.50 -5.13
C HIS A 118 -7.10 1.05 -4.51
N TYR A 119 -6.15 0.58 -5.33
CA TYR A 119 -4.85 0.09 -4.85
C TYR A 119 -4.00 1.21 -4.23
N LEU A 120 -4.01 2.41 -4.82
CA LEU A 120 -3.29 3.57 -4.30
C LEU A 120 -3.84 4.01 -2.94
N GLN A 121 -5.17 3.99 -2.78
CA GLN A 121 -5.79 4.24 -1.47
C GLN A 121 -5.38 3.19 -0.44
N MET A 122 -5.28 1.91 -0.83
CA MET A 122 -4.86 0.84 0.06
C MET A 122 -3.41 1.01 0.53
N ASP A 123 -2.49 1.37 -0.37
CA ASP A 123 -1.09 1.58 -0.02
C ASP A 123 -0.91 2.80 0.88
N LEU A 124 -1.57 3.92 0.57
CA LEU A 124 -1.54 5.12 1.41
C LEU A 124 -2.14 4.86 2.80
N ARG A 125 -3.26 4.10 2.86
CA ARG A 125 -3.81 3.62 4.13
C ARG A 125 -2.78 2.82 4.90
N ASP A 126 -2.11 1.86 4.26
CA ASP A 126 -1.18 0.94 4.94
C ASP A 126 0.04 1.67 5.47
N ILE A 127 0.63 2.56 4.66
CA ILE A 127 1.74 3.44 5.08
C ILE A 127 1.33 4.24 6.32
N TYR A 128 0.25 5.02 6.25
CA TYR A 128 -0.12 5.94 7.32
C TYR A 128 -0.89 5.29 8.49
N SER A 129 -1.31 4.02 8.35
CA SER A 129 -1.84 3.24 9.47
C SER A 129 -0.75 2.57 10.29
N LYS A 130 0.37 2.19 9.66
CA LYS A 130 1.54 1.59 10.31
C LYS A 130 2.46 2.66 10.87
N HIS A 131 2.62 3.76 10.15
CA HIS A 131 3.56 4.82 10.46
C HIS A 131 2.82 6.14 10.69
N ARG A 132 3.09 6.79 11.84
CA ARG A 132 2.49 8.09 12.14
C ARG A 132 3.31 9.21 11.51
N SER A 133 2.67 10.04 10.72
CA SER A 133 3.22 11.30 10.23
C SER A 133 2.22 12.44 10.36
N SER A 134 2.61 13.49 11.07
CA SER A 134 1.86 14.75 11.10
C SER A 134 1.94 15.51 9.77
N ALA A 135 2.84 15.14 8.87
CA ALA A 135 3.01 15.77 7.56
C ALA A 135 2.14 15.13 6.46
N CYS A 136 1.44 14.03 6.75
CA CYS A 136 0.64 13.31 5.76
C CYS A 136 -0.68 14.01 5.39
N GLY A 137 -1.03 15.12 6.05
CA GLY A 137 -2.36 15.73 5.99
C GLY A 137 -2.86 16.00 4.57
N GLU A 138 -2.02 16.59 3.73
CA GLU A 138 -2.38 16.89 2.33
C GLU A 138 -2.55 15.61 1.51
N VAL A 139 -1.66 14.63 1.68
CA VAL A 139 -1.68 13.35 0.96
C VAL A 139 -2.96 12.58 1.26
N ILE A 140 -3.26 12.41 2.56
CA ILE A 140 -4.40 11.61 2.99
C ILE A 140 -5.73 12.32 2.73
N MET A 141 -5.75 13.66 2.80
CA MET A 141 -6.91 14.47 2.38
C MET A 141 -7.17 14.32 0.88
N HIS A 142 -6.12 14.32 0.06
CA HIS A 142 -6.25 14.08 -1.38
C HIS A 142 -6.85 12.69 -1.66
N ALA A 143 -6.38 11.66 -0.95
CA ALA A 143 -6.91 10.30 -1.04
C ALA A 143 -8.38 10.16 -0.59
N TYR A 144 -8.79 10.94 0.42
CA TYR A 144 -10.18 10.99 0.88
C TYR A 144 -11.12 11.59 -0.18
N ARG A 145 -10.73 12.72 -0.77
CA ARG A 145 -11.57 13.48 -1.71
C ARG A 145 -11.67 12.84 -3.09
N ASN A 146 -10.56 12.28 -3.57
CA ASN A 146 -10.43 11.82 -4.96
C ASN A 146 -10.48 10.29 -5.10
N GLY A 147 -10.87 9.61 -4.02
CA GLY A 147 -11.04 8.17 -3.96
C GLY A 147 -12.43 7.70 -4.37
N GLU A 148 -12.49 6.63 -5.16
CA GLU A 148 -13.76 6.12 -5.71
C GLU A 148 -14.40 5.02 -4.83
N CYS A 149 -13.65 4.44 -3.89
CA CYS A 149 -14.10 3.29 -3.08
C CYS A 149 -14.52 3.72 -1.67
N SER A 150 -15.80 3.53 -1.32
CA SER A 150 -16.34 3.89 0.01
C SER A 150 -15.71 3.08 1.16
N PHE A 151 -15.40 1.81 0.93
CA PHE A 151 -14.65 0.97 1.88
C PHE A 151 -13.25 1.55 2.14
N CYS A 152 -12.49 1.86 1.09
CA CYS A 152 -11.16 2.45 1.23
C CYS A 152 -11.22 3.85 1.87
N ARG A 153 -12.24 4.66 1.55
CA ARG A 153 -12.46 5.96 2.20
C ARG A 153 -12.62 5.82 3.72
N SER A 154 -13.35 4.82 4.19
CA SER A 154 -13.49 4.52 5.62
C SER A 154 -12.14 4.29 6.30
N GLU A 155 -11.27 3.52 5.65
CA GLU A 155 -9.93 3.25 6.16
C GLU A 155 -9.01 4.47 6.12
N ILE A 156 -9.13 5.30 5.08
CA ILE A 156 -8.45 6.59 4.98
C ILE A 156 -8.87 7.52 6.13
N VAL A 157 -10.17 7.63 6.45
CA VAL A 157 -10.68 8.42 7.58
C VAL A 157 -10.11 7.91 8.91
N SER A 158 -10.03 6.58 9.09
CA SER A 158 -9.39 5.98 10.26
C SER A 158 -7.91 6.37 10.36
N ALA A 159 -7.18 6.30 9.25
CA ALA A 159 -5.78 6.71 9.18
C ALA A 159 -5.60 8.22 9.43
N MET A 160 -6.51 9.09 8.97
CA MET A 160 -6.50 10.52 9.33
C MET A 160 -6.58 10.73 10.84
N GLY A 161 -7.45 9.96 11.52
CA GLY A 161 -7.59 10.00 12.97
C GLY A 161 -6.32 9.60 13.70
N LYS A 162 -5.64 8.53 13.24
CA LYS A 162 -4.36 8.06 13.81
C LYS A 162 -3.23 9.07 13.66
N ASN A 163 -3.26 9.86 12.58
CA ASN A 163 -2.24 10.87 12.25
C ASN A 163 -2.58 12.27 12.79
N GLY A 164 -3.72 12.44 13.45
CA GLY A 164 -4.12 13.73 14.02
C GLY A 164 -4.55 14.77 12.99
N VAL A 165 -4.87 14.36 11.77
CA VAL A 165 -5.26 15.26 10.65
C VAL A 165 -6.77 15.20 10.35
N LEU A 166 -7.53 14.40 11.11
CA LEU A 166 -8.98 14.30 10.99
C LEU A 166 -9.68 15.48 11.67
N THR A 167 -10.23 16.39 10.86
CA THR A 167 -10.95 17.58 11.32
C THR A 167 -12.41 17.29 11.68
N TYR A 168 -13.08 18.26 12.31
CA TYR A 168 -14.49 18.15 12.65
C TYR A 168 -15.39 18.21 11.41
N GLU A 169 -15.03 19.02 10.42
CA GLU A 169 -15.78 19.17 9.17
C GLU A 169 -15.86 17.85 8.41
N ILE A 170 -14.73 17.12 8.32
CA ILE A 170 -14.70 15.78 7.72
C ILE A 170 -15.59 14.82 8.51
N LEU A 171 -15.57 14.90 9.85
CA LEU A 171 -16.43 14.06 10.68
C LEU A 171 -17.92 14.35 10.44
N LEU A 172 -18.30 15.62 10.24
CA LEU A 172 -19.68 15.99 9.88
C LEU A 172 -20.09 15.39 8.54
N GLU A 173 -19.23 15.50 7.52
CA GLU A 173 -19.47 14.89 6.20
C GLU A 173 -19.64 13.36 6.32
N CYS A 174 -18.75 12.70 7.07
CA CYS A 174 -18.75 11.26 7.26
C CYS A 174 -20.01 10.71 7.96
N GLN A 175 -20.81 11.53 8.65
CA GLN A 175 -22.09 11.09 9.23
C GLN A 175 -23.11 10.68 8.15
N TYR A 176 -22.94 11.19 6.93
CA TYR A 176 -23.82 10.93 5.78
C TYR A 176 -23.18 10.02 4.73
N ASP A 177 -22.04 9.41 5.05
CA ASP A 177 -21.35 8.49 4.15
C ASP A 177 -22.23 7.30 3.76
N SER A 178 -22.09 6.78 2.54
CA SER A 178 -22.83 5.58 2.11
C SER A 178 -22.40 4.32 2.86
N TYR A 179 -21.15 4.26 3.34
CA TYR A 179 -20.61 3.13 4.09
C TYR A 179 -20.87 3.24 5.59
N ASP A 180 -21.48 2.22 6.16
CA ASP A 180 -21.97 2.24 7.55
C ASP A 180 -20.87 2.40 8.60
N GLU A 181 -19.71 1.77 8.37
CA GLU A 181 -18.58 1.86 9.30
C GLU A 181 -17.99 3.28 9.35
N THR A 182 -18.04 4.03 8.24
CA THR A 182 -17.61 5.44 8.21
C THR A 182 -18.54 6.30 9.06
N ARG A 183 -19.86 6.12 8.94
CA ARG A 183 -20.85 6.82 9.79
C ARG A 183 -20.68 6.49 11.27
N LYS A 184 -20.52 5.20 11.61
CA LYS A 184 -20.28 4.75 12.99
C LYS A 184 -19.01 5.37 13.57
N TYR A 185 -17.92 5.37 12.80
CA TYR A 185 -16.65 5.98 13.21
C TYR A 185 -16.80 7.48 13.46
N ALA A 186 -17.51 8.18 12.58
CA ALA A 186 -17.75 9.62 12.70
C ALA A 186 -18.54 9.98 13.96
N ASN A 187 -19.71 9.36 14.15
CA ASN A 187 -20.58 9.58 15.30
C ASN A 187 -19.88 9.31 16.63
N LYS A 188 -19.12 8.21 16.70
CA LYS A 188 -18.32 7.85 17.88
C LYS A 188 -17.23 8.89 18.16
N SER A 189 -16.57 9.40 17.11
CA SER A 189 -15.48 10.38 17.24
C SER A 189 -15.99 11.75 17.66
N ILE A 190 -17.11 12.22 17.13
CA ILE A 190 -17.77 13.47 17.53
C ILE A 190 -18.16 13.42 19.01
N LYS A 191 -18.87 12.37 19.42
CA LYS A 191 -19.28 12.17 20.81
C LYS A 191 -18.09 12.17 21.77
N ARG A 192 -16.98 11.51 21.39
CA ARG A 192 -15.74 11.46 22.20
C ARG A 192 -15.04 12.81 22.34
N ARG A 193 -15.09 13.65 21.31
CA ARG A 193 -14.44 14.97 21.32
C ARG A 193 -15.27 16.03 22.03
N GLY A 194 -16.48 15.71 22.49
CA GLY A 194 -17.40 16.69 23.08
C GLY A 194 -17.88 17.73 22.07
N LEU A 195 -17.77 17.45 20.76
CA LEU A 195 -18.15 18.35 19.67
C LEU A 195 -19.64 18.24 19.34
N ASN A 196 -20.47 17.97 20.35
CA ASN A 196 -21.91 18.04 20.20
C ASN A 196 -22.28 19.53 20.06
N GLN A 197 -22.95 19.88 18.96
CA GLN A 197 -23.69 21.13 18.86
C GLN A 197 -24.90 21.09 19.80
#